data_AF-A0A1V3PAK0-F1
#
_entry.id   AF-A0A1V3PAK0-F1
#
_cell.length_a   1.000
_cell.length_b   1.000
_cell.length_c   1.000
_cell.angle_alpha   90.00
_cell.angle_beta   90.00
_cell.angle_gamma   90.00
#
_symmetry.space_group_name_H-M   'P 1'
#
loop_
_entity.id
_entity.type
_entity.pdbx_description
1 polymer ?
#
loop_
_entity_poly.entity_id
_entity_poly.type
_entity_poly.pdbx_seq_one_letter_code
_entity_poly.pdbx_strand_id
1 'polypeptide(L)'
;MLPSEEHDPSHAVNLATSMRETGVWQIPIILERESLAVMDGHHRLAASKLLGLRYVPALLLDYSNVRVAARRAGFVVTPEAILQRARMCDLYPSKTTQHLFSSPIPNCNIALLHCHEPASGALIHTKAKTDCLENT
;
A
#
# COMPACT_ATOMS: atom_id res chain seq x y z
N MET A 1 -4.43 -6.57 -2.03
CA MET A 1 -3.14 -5.85 -2.13
C MET A 1 -2.09 -6.67 -1.39
N LEU A 2 -0.90 -6.79 -1.94
CA LEU A 2 0.15 -7.68 -1.42
C LEU A 2 1.28 -6.84 -0.81
N PRO A 3 1.44 -6.79 0.53
CA PRO A 3 2.58 -6.13 1.12
C PRO A 3 3.86 -6.88 0.74
N SER A 4 4.92 -6.14 0.45
CA SER A 4 6.27 -6.66 0.21
C SER A 4 7.24 -6.36 1.37
N GLU A 5 6.81 -5.53 2.31
CA GLU A 5 7.60 -4.98 3.40
C GLU A 5 6.74 -4.94 4.65
N GLU A 6 7.35 -5.19 5.80
CA GLU A 6 6.74 -4.94 7.10
C GLU A 6 6.41 -3.46 7.30
N HIS A 7 5.57 -3.18 8.27
CA HIS A 7 5.24 -1.81 8.65
C HIS A 7 5.50 -1.63 10.15
N ASP A 8 5.72 -0.40 10.56
CA ASP A 8 5.72 -0.02 11.98
C ASP A 8 4.26 0.08 12.48
N PRO A 9 3.84 -0.76 13.45
CA PRO A 9 2.48 -0.74 13.98
C PRO A 9 2.10 0.61 14.61
N SER A 10 3.04 1.28 15.28
CA SER A 10 2.77 2.57 15.93
C SER A 10 2.48 3.65 14.89
N HIS A 11 3.22 3.64 13.78
CA HIS A 11 2.98 4.55 12.68
C HIS A 11 1.64 4.28 11.98
N ALA A 12 1.24 3.02 11.85
CA ALA A 12 -0.08 2.67 11.31
C ALA A 12 -1.22 3.16 12.22
N VAL A 13 -1.08 3.01 13.54
CA VAL A 13 -2.06 3.55 14.52
C VAL A 13 -2.15 5.07 14.41
N ASN A 14 -1.02 5.78 14.34
CA ASN A 14 -1.02 7.24 14.22
C ASN A 14 -1.73 7.71 12.93
N LEU A 15 -1.50 7.03 11.81
CA LEU A 15 -2.21 7.31 10.56
C LEU A 15 -3.71 7.04 10.69
N ALA A 16 -4.10 5.92 11.30
CA ALA A 16 -5.51 5.58 11.51
C ALA A 16 -6.22 6.64 12.37
N THR A 17 -5.59 7.09 13.45
CA THR A 17 -6.11 8.16 14.32
C THR A 17 -6.26 9.46 13.55
N SER A 18 -5.22 9.91 12.84
CA SER A 18 -5.28 11.15 12.05
C SER A 18 -6.34 11.11 10.94
N MET A 19 -6.48 9.98 10.24
CA MET A 19 -7.53 9.78 9.24
C MET A 19 -8.93 9.84 9.86
N ARG A 20 -9.12 9.26 11.05
CA ARG A 20 -10.39 9.29 11.78
C ARG A 20 -10.75 10.71 12.23
N GLU A 21 -9.78 11.45 12.75
CA GLU A 21 -9.97 12.83 13.23
C GLU A 21 -10.28 13.80 12.08
N THR A 22 -9.55 13.68 10.98
CA THR A 22 -9.74 14.55 9.80
C THR A 22 -10.92 14.12 8.93
N GLY A 23 -11.33 12.86 9.01
CA GLY A 23 -12.33 12.25 8.12
C GLY A 23 -11.85 12.10 6.68
N VAL A 24 -10.55 12.26 6.40
CA VAL A 24 -9.99 12.30 5.04
C VAL A 24 -8.80 11.35 4.85
N TRP A 25 -8.80 10.65 3.72
CA TRP A 25 -7.66 9.91 3.18
C TRP A 25 -6.90 10.78 2.18
N GLN A 26 -5.70 11.24 2.53
CA GLN A 26 -4.99 12.26 1.77
C GLN A 26 -4.14 11.71 0.61
N ILE A 27 -3.38 10.63 0.82
CA ILE A 27 -2.38 10.13 -0.14
C ILE A 27 -2.70 8.67 -0.50
N PRO A 28 -2.82 8.31 -1.79
CA PRO A 28 -3.17 6.94 -2.18
C PRO A 28 -2.12 5.90 -1.75
N ILE A 29 -2.50 4.63 -1.75
CA ILE A 29 -1.53 3.52 -1.73
C ILE A 29 -1.03 3.34 -3.16
N ILE A 30 0.28 3.24 -3.32
CA ILE A 30 0.88 3.02 -4.64
C ILE A 30 1.08 1.53 -4.83
N LEU A 31 0.54 1.00 -5.92
CA LEU A 31 0.57 -0.42 -6.23
C LEU A 31 1.25 -0.65 -7.56
N GLU A 32 1.98 -1.76 -7.65
CA GLU A 32 2.32 -2.33 -8.95
C GLU A 32 1.03 -2.80 -9.64
N ARG A 33 0.83 -2.35 -10.87
CA ARG A 33 -0.41 -2.48 -11.64
C ARG A 33 -0.93 -3.91 -11.73
N GLU A 34 -0.07 -4.88 -12.02
CA GLU A 34 -0.51 -6.23 -12.34
C GLU A 34 -0.63 -7.15 -11.13
N SER A 35 0.37 -7.13 -10.27
CA SER A 35 0.48 -7.96 -9.07
C SER A 35 -0.28 -7.40 -7.87
N LEU A 36 -0.55 -6.09 -7.86
CA LEU A 36 -1.05 -5.35 -6.70
C LEU A 36 -0.10 -5.39 -5.50
N ALA A 37 1.20 -5.59 -5.75
CA ALA A 37 2.24 -5.43 -4.75
C ALA A 37 2.32 -3.97 -4.31
N VAL A 38 2.44 -3.73 -3.00
CA VAL A 38 2.53 -2.38 -2.45
C VAL A 38 3.92 -1.81 -2.73
N MET A 39 3.99 -0.75 -3.53
CA MET A 39 5.20 0.05 -3.76
C MET A 39 5.41 1.06 -2.64
N ASP A 40 4.35 1.78 -2.26
CA ASP A 40 4.38 2.73 -1.16
C ASP A 40 3.03 2.75 -0.42
N GLY A 41 3.09 2.95 0.90
CA GLY A 41 1.89 3.06 1.74
C GLY A 41 1.55 1.82 2.57
N HIS A 42 2.52 0.96 2.92
CA HIS A 42 2.28 -0.20 3.80
C HIS A 42 1.63 0.18 5.14
N HIS A 43 2.06 1.29 5.76
CA HIS A 43 1.41 1.82 6.96
C HIS A 43 -0.03 2.29 6.72
N ARG A 44 -0.31 2.88 5.54
CA ARG A 44 -1.68 3.28 5.16
C ARG A 44 -2.56 2.06 4.94
N LEU A 45 -2.03 1.00 4.31
CA LEU A 45 -2.72 -0.29 4.18
C LEU A 45 -3.01 -0.94 5.53
N ALA A 46 -2.07 -0.86 6.48
CA ALA A 46 -2.32 -1.34 7.84
C ALA A 46 -3.37 -0.48 8.57
N ALA A 47 -3.28 0.86 8.44
CA ALA A 47 -4.25 1.79 9.01
C ALA A 47 -5.67 1.56 8.48
N SER A 48 -5.84 1.26 7.19
CA SER A 48 -7.14 0.97 6.61
C SER A 48 -7.79 -0.26 7.23
N LYS A 49 -7.01 -1.30 7.56
CA LYS A 49 -7.48 -2.50 8.26
C LYS A 49 -7.92 -2.16 9.69
N LEU A 50 -7.15 -1.36 10.42
CA LEU A 50 -7.50 -0.89 11.77
C LEU A 50 -8.80 -0.06 11.78
N LEU A 51 -9.08 0.65 10.69
CA LEU A 51 -10.28 1.46 10.51
C LEU A 51 -11.48 0.66 9.96
N GLY A 52 -11.30 -0.62 9.59
CA GLY A 52 -12.35 -1.41 8.96
C GLY A 52 -12.81 -0.86 7.61
N LEU A 53 -11.92 -0.18 6.88
CA LEU A 53 -12.23 0.35 5.54
C LEU A 53 -12.32 -0.81 4.54
N ARG A 54 -13.35 -0.79 3.70
CA ARG A 54 -13.57 -1.79 2.65
C ARG A 54 -12.81 -1.44 1.36
N TYR A 55 -12.62 -0.15 1.12
CA TYR A 55 -11.94 0.41 -0.05
C TYR A 55 -10.86 1.38 0.40
N VAL A 56 -9.85 1.56 -0.44
CA VAL A 56 -8.78 2.54 -0.23
C VAL A 56 -8.43 3.19 -1.57
N PRO A 57 -8.11 4.49 -1.59
CA PRO A 57 -7.57 5.15 -2.78
C PRO A 57 -6.23 4.52 -3.17
N ALA A 58 -6.10 4.14 -4.43
CA ALA A 58 -4.88 3.52 -4.95
C ALA A 58 -4.45 4.14 -6.28
N LEU A 59 -3.14 4.26 -6.49
CA LEU A 59 -2.54 4.63 -7.76
C LEU A 59 -1.77 3.42 -8.31
N LEU A 60 -2.13 2.99 -9.52
CA LEU A 60 -1.50 1.85 -10.18
C LEU A 60 -0.36 2.32 -11.07
N LEU A 61 0.86 1.86 -10.80
CA LEU A 61 2.07 2.17 -11.56
C LEU A 61 2.75 0.91 -12.09
N ASP A 62 3.60 1.08 -13.09
CA ASP A 62 4.38 0.01 -13.70
C ASP A 62 5.87 0.24 -13.40
N TYR A 63 6.61 -0.83 -13.08
CA TYR A 63 8.04 -0.73 -12.79
C TYR A 63 8.89 -0.25 -13.98
N SER A 64 8.37 -0.30 -15.21
CA SER A 64 8.98 0.38 -16.37
C SER A 64 9.14 1.90 -16.17
N ASN A 65 8.36 2.51 -15.28
CA ASN A 65 8.38 3.94 -14.98
C ASN A 65 8.79 4.27 -13.53
N VAL A 66 9.09 3.27 -12.71
CA VAL A 66 9.43 3.44 -11.29
C VAL A 66 10.74 2.74 -11.00
N ARG A 67 11.76 3.52 -10.64
CA ARG A 67 13.03 2.95 -10.18
C ARG A 67 12.92 2.55 -8.71
N VAL A 68 13.73 1.59 -8.30
CA VAL A 68 13.80 1.16 -6.90
C VAL A 68 15.24 1.01 -6.43
N ALA A 69 15.47 1.34 -5.17
CA ALA A 69 16.75 1.20 -4.49
C ALA A 69 16.57 0.58 -3.09
N ALA A 70 17.63 -0.03 -2.57
CA ALA A 70 17.67 -0.44 -1.18
C ALA A 70 18.00 0.76 -0.28
N ARG A 71 17.25 0.93 0.81
CA ARG A 71 17.54 1.92 1.87
C ARG A 71 18.65 1.46 2.82
N ARG A 72 18.90 0.15 2.87
CA ARG A 72 19.84 -0.50 3.76
C ARG A 72 20.76 -1.41 2.97
N ALA A 73 22.03 -1.45 3.34
CA ALA A 73 22.97 -2.42 2.79
C ALA A 73 22.54 -3.86 3.16
N GLY A 74 22.95 -4.84 2.36
CA GLY A 74 22.69 -6.26 2.62
C GLY A 74 21.36 -6.79 2.06
N PHE A 75 20.53 -5.93 1.46
CA PHE A 75 19.30 -6.35 0.78
C PHE A 75 19.42 -6.20 -0.73
N VAL A 76 19.12 -7.28 -1.45
CA VAL A 76 18.86 -7.21 -2.90
C VAL A 76 17.47 -6.65 -3.08
N VAL A 77 17.36 -5.49 -3.72
CA VAL A 77 16.09 -4.83 -4.01
C VAL A 77 16.00 -4.61 -5.52
N THR A 78 15.19 -5.44 -6.17
CA THR A 78 14.79 -5.29 -7.56
C THR A 78 13.26 -5.42 -7.65
N PRO A 79 12.62 -4.95 -8.74
CA PRO A 79 11.20 -5.19 -8.99
C PRO A 79 10.83 -6.67 -8.83
N GLU A 80 11.60 -7.58 -9.41
CA GLU A 80 11.36 -9.02 -9.39
C GLU A 80 11.40 -9.57 -7.97
N ALA A 81 12.40 -9.17 -7.18
CA ALA A 81 12.55 -9.59 -5.79
C ALA A 81 11.39 -9.08 -4.92
N ILE A 82 10.98 -7.81 -5.10
CA ILE A 82 9.83 -7.23 -4.40
C ILE A 82 8.55 -8.00 -4.73
N LEU A 83 8.31 -8.27 -6.01
CA LEU A 83 7.13 -8.98 -6.48
C LEU A 83 7.11 -10.43 -5.98
N GLN A 84 8.26 -11.10 -5.96
CA GLN A 84 8.39 -12.45 -5.44
C GLN A 84 8.08 -12.50 -3.95
N ARG A 85 8.69 -11.61 -3.16
CA ARG A 85 8.44 -11.49 -1.71
C ARG A 85 6.98 -11.20 -1.39
N ALA A 86 6.36 -10.27 -2.11
CA ALA A 86 4.94 -9.96 -1.96
C ALA A 86 4.03 -11.18 -2.23
N ARG A 87 4.39 -12.01 -3.21
CA ARG A 87 3.66 -13.26 -3.52
C ARG A 87 3.88 -14.37 -2.51
N MET A 88 5.09 -14.47 -1.96
CA MET A 88 5.47 -15.53 -1.01
C MET A 88 5.19 -15.17 0.45
N CYS A 89 4.73 -13.94 0.73
CA CYS A 89 4.61 -13.39 2.08
C CYS A 89 5.92 -13.38 2.89
N ASP A 90 7.07 -13.40 2.21
CA ASP A 90 8.41 -13.23 2.80
C ASP A 90 8.78 -11.74 2.77
N LEU A 91 8.21 -10.98 3.69
CA LEU A 91 8.32 -9.52 3.69
C LEU A 91 9.75 -9.06 3.97
N TYR A 92 10.16 -7.98 3.32
CA TYR A 92 11.33 -7.23 3.79
C TYR A 92 11.06 -6.61 5.17
N PRO A 93 12.10 -6.41 6.00
CA PRO A 93 11.96 -5.58 7.20
C PRO A 93 11.51 -4.16 6.86
N SER A 94 10.82 -3.49 7.78
CA SER A 94 10.31 -2.13 7.58
C SER A 94 11.41 -1.15 7.15
N LYS A 95 11.10 -0.30 6.16
CA LYS A 95 11.98 0.70 5.54
C LYS A 95 13.20 0.11 4.82
N THR A 96 13.03 -0.95 4.05
CA THR A 96 14.10 -1.58 3.25
C THR A 96 14.11 -1.11 1.80
N THR A 97 12.94 -0.91 1.20
CA THR A 97 12.77 -0.58 -0.23
C THR A 97 12.51 0.92 -0.39
N GLN A 98 13.06 1.55 -1.43
CA GLN A 98 12.76 2.93 -1.80
C GLN A 98 12.39 3.04 -3.27
N HIS A 99 11.12 3.31 -3.55
CA HIS A 99 10.65 3.62 -4.90
C HIS A 99 10.89 5.10 -5.21
N LEU A 100 11.40 5.35 -6.41
CA LEU A 100 11.72 6.66 -6.94
C LEU A 100 10.73 6.94 -8.07
N PHE A 101 9.75 7.79 -7.78
CA PHE A 101 8.72 8.19 -8.73
C PHE A 101 9.21 9.35 -9.59
N SER A 102 8.88 9.34 -10.88
CA SER A 102 9.25 10.39 -11.85
C SER A 102 8.48 11.70 -11.65
N SER A 103 7.42 11.70 -10.86
CA SER A 103 6.61 12.87 -10.54
C SER A 103 6.09 12.78 -9.09
N PRO A 104 5.74 13.93 -8.47
CA PRO A 104 5.12 13.93 -7.15
C PRO A 104 3.84 13.09 -7.15
N ILE A 105 3.65 12.31 -6.09
CA ILE A 105 2.41 11.56 -5.89
C ILE A 105 1.28 12.57 -5.61
N PRO A 106 0.16 12.52 -6.36
CA PRO A 106 -0.94 13.44 -6.14
C PRO A 106 -1.67 13.12 -4.83
N ASN A 107 -2.13 14.17 -4.14
CA ASN A 107 -3.11 14.01 -3.07
C ASN A 107 -4.47 13.65 -3.67
N CYS A 108 -5.17 12.71 -3.05
CA CYS A 108 -6.52 12.31 -3.45
C CYS A 108 -7.61 12.93 -2.56
N ASN A 109 -7.32 13.23 -1.29
CA ASN A 109 -8.25 13.84 -0.33
C ASN A 109 -9.68 13.25 -0.36
N ILE A 110 -9.77 11.93 -0.25
CA ILE A 110 -11.05 11.21 -0.30
C ILE A 110 -11.65 11.13 1.10
N ALA A 111 -12.91 11.51 1.26
CA ALA A 111 -13.63 11.35 2.53
C ALA A 111 -13.68 9.87 2.95
N LEU A 112 -13.40 9.59 4.23
CA LEU A 112 -13.37 8.22 4.78
C LEU A 112 -14.68 7.47 4.59
N LEU A 113 -15.82 8.18 4.54
CA LEU A 113 -17.13 7.59 4.25
C LEU A 113 -17.12 6.80 2.92
N HIS A 114 -16.46 7.34 1.88
CA HIS A 114 -16.37 6.69 0.57
C HIS A 114 -15.39 5.49 0.55
N CYS A 115 -14.64 5.29 1.63
CA CYS A 115 -13.80 4.12 1.84
C CYS A 115 -14.56 2.97 2.54
N HIS A 116 -15.71 3.24 3.16
CA HIS A 116 -16.60 2.20 3.71
C HIS A 116 -17.59 1.70 2.65
N GLU A 117 -18.20 2.62 1.92
CA GLU A 117 -19.16 2.35 0.84
C GLU A 117 -18.61 2.97 -0.45
N PRO A 118 -18.62 2.26 -1.60
CA PRO A 118 -18.15 2.87 -2.83
C PRO A 118 -19.05 4.04 -3.21
N ALA A 119 -18.47 5.16 -3.65
CA ALA A 119 -19.26 6.22 -4.27
C ALA A 119 -19.97 5.63 -5.51
N SER A 120 -21.28 5.87 -5.63
CA SER A 120 -22.07 5.47 -6.82
C SER A 120 -21.37 5.95 -8.09
N GLY A 121 -20.76 5.03 -8.85
CA GLY A 121 -20.11 5.30 -10.14
C GLY A 121 -18.59 5.09 -10.23
N ALA A 122 -17.87 4.69 -9.16
CA ALA A 122 -16.45 4.37 -9.27
C ALA A 122 -16.21 2.99 -9.93
N LEU A 123 -15.35 2.93 -10.97
CA LEU A 123 -14.95 1.69 -11.65
C LEU A 123 -14.26 0.72 -10.68
N ILE A 124 -14.99 -0.32 -10.29
CA ILE A 124 -14.53 -1.34 -9.35
C ILE A 124 -13.63 -2.34 -10.10
N HIS A 125 -12.31 -2.30 -9.87
CA HIS A 125 -11.42 -3.37 -10.28
C HIS A 125 -11.19 -4.33 -9.10
N THR A 126 -12.09 -5.28 -8.92
CA THR A 126 -11.88 -6.40 -7.98
C THR A 126 -11.09 -7.51 -8.67
N LYS A 127 -9.79 -7.61 -8.40
CA LYS A 127 -9.08 -8.90 -8.48
C LYS A 127 -9.18 -9.54 -7.10
N ALA A 128 -10.06 -10.53 -6.95
CA ALA A 128 -10.06 -11.42 -5.80
C ALA A 128 -8.76 -12.25 -5.83
N LYS A 129 -7.99 -12.24 -4.74
CA LYS A 129 -6.95 -13.24 -4.48
C LYS A 129 -6.95 -13.62 -3.00
N THR A 130 -6.82 -14.93 -2.85
CA THR A 130 -7.02 -15.83 -1.71
C THR A 130 -6.30 -15.41 -0.43
N ASP A 131 -6.93 -15.76 0.68
CA ASP A 131 -6.52 -15.51 2.06
C ASP A 131 -5.03 -15.77 2.32
N CYS A 132 -4.40 -14.78 2.95
CA CYS A 132 -3.33 -15.00 3.90
C CYS A 132 -3.82 -14.42 5.22
N LEU A 133 -4.68 -15.20 5.88
CA LEU A 133 -5.07 -15.03 7.27
C LEU A 133 -4.24 -16.00 8.11
N GLU A 134 -3.75 -15.45 9.23
CA GLU A 134 -3.43 -16.12 10.50
C GLU A 134 -2.10 -16.91 10.62
N ASN A 135 -1.26 -16.37 11.51
CA ASN A 135 -0.25 -16.97 12.40
C ASN A 135 0.85 -15.89 12.57
N THR A 136 1.09 -15.23 13.70
CA THR A 136 0.89 -15.52 15.14
C THR A 136 0.96 -14.19 15.90
#